data_AF-A0A9E6CKZ0-F1
#
_entry.id   AF-A0A9E6CKZ0-F1
#
_cell.length_a   1.000
_cell.length_b   1.000
_cell.length_c   1.000
_cell.angle_alpha   90.00
_cell.angle_beta   90.00
_cell.angle_gamma   90.00
#
_symmetry.space_group_name_H-M   'P 1'
#
loop_
_entity.id
_entity.type
_entity.pdbx_description
1 polymer ?
#
loop_
_entity_poly.entity_id
_entity_poly.type
_entity_poly.pdbx_seq_one_letter_code
_entity_poly.pdbx_strand_id
1 'polypeptide(L)'
;MADQFVIPQFLDVESKIIGPITVRQFVVLMTAGLVIVIENRAFDFTLFLITAVPTFAIAIVISFLKVHGLPFHYFFLNFLQTFRRPSIRVWNKNKTDAEIKARMNQKEPPPPPPPYRKPPLSGSHLRDLSLVVNTGGVYIPDEAEK
;
A
#
# COMPACT_ATOMS: atom_id res chain seq x y z
N MET A 1 -16.05 -30.44 -0.93
CA MET A 1 -15.77 -29.65 0.29
C MET A 1 -15.09 -28.39 -0.18
N ALA A 2 -15.63 -27.22 0.15
CA ALA A 2 -15.05 -25.95 -0.29
C ALA A 2 -13.67 -25.78 0.37
N ASP A 3 -12.63 -25.58 -0.43
CA ASP A 3 -11.31 -25.22 0.07
C ASP A 3 -11.43 -23.91 0.87
N GLN A 4 -11.26 -24.01 2.19
CA GLN A 4 -11.09 -22.83 3.03
C GLN A 4 -9.68 -22.31 2.78
N PHE A 5 -9.58 -21.16 2.11
CA PHE A 5 -8.33 -20.44 1.97
C PHE A 5 -7.85 -20.01 3.36
N VAL A 6 -6.65 -20.47 3.74
CA VAL A 6 -5.99 -20.04 4.97
C VAL A 6 -5.59 -18.58 4.78
N ILE A 7 -6.19 -17.68 5.56
CA ILE A 7 -5.85 -16.25 5.51
C ILE A 7 -4.47 -16.08 6.16
N PRO A 8 -3.45 -15.61 5.43
CA PRO A 8 -2.14 -15.34 6.02
C PRO A 8 -2.27 -14.25 7.09
N GLN A 9 -1.82 -14.54 8.31
CA GLN A 9 -1.97 -13.63 9.47
C GLN A 9 -1.00 -12.42 9.44
N PHE A 10 -0.07 -12.37 8.48
CA PHE A 10 0.99 -11.35 8.41
C PHE A 10 0.90 -10.43 7.20
N LEU A 11 -0.30 -10.22 6.62
CA LEU A 11 -0.44 -9.31 5.49
C LEU A 11 -0.14 -7.84 5.87
N ASP A 12 -0.38 -7.47 7.13
CA ASP A 12 -0.28 -6.09 7.62
C ASP A 12 1.12 -5.71 8.13
N VAL A 13 2.08 -6.65 8.13
CA VAL A 13 3.44 -6.39 8.59
C VAL A 13 4.31 -5.98 7.41
N GLU A 14 4.76 -4.72 7.43
CA GLU A 14 5.68 -4.20 6.43
C GLU A 14 6.98 -5.03 6.37
N SER A 15 7.42 -5.36 5.16
CA SER A 15 8.65 -6.13 4.94
C SER A 15 9.87 -5.39 5.48
N LYS A 16 10.69 -6.10 6.26
CA LYS A 16 11.96 -5.60 6.79
C LYS A 16 13.07 -5.92 5.79
N ILE A 17 13.83 -4.92 5.37
CA ILE A 17 14.91 -5.09 4.37
C ILE A 17 16.27 -5.18 5.06
N ILE A 18 16.53 -4.32 6.05
CA ILE A 18 17.83 -4.22 6.73
C ILE A 18 17.62 -4.56 8.21
N GLY A 19 17.79 -5.83 8.55
CA GLY A 19 17.59 -6.32 9.92
C GLY A 19 16.18 -6.01 10.44
N PRO A 20 16.03 -5.22 11.52
CA PRO A 20 14.71 -4.86 12.06
C PRO A 20 14.00 -3.70 11.33
N ILE A 21 14.65 -3.05 10.36
CA ILE A 21 14.19 -1.79 9.74
C ILE A 21 13.37 -2.04 8.47
N THR A 22 12.20 -1.39 8.36
CA THR A 22 11.35 -1.42 7.16
C THR A 22 11.82 -0.44 6.08
N VAL A 23 11.34 -0.61 4.83
CA VAL A 23 11.70 0.28 3.71
C VAL A 23 11.40 1.74 4.05
N ARG A 24 10.20 1.99 4.59
CA ARG A 24 9.77 3.32 4.99
C ARG A 24 10.68 3.93 6.05
N GLN A 25 11.02 3.17 7.08
CA GLN A 25 11.90 3.63 8.16
C GLN A 25 13.29 3.98 7.62
N PHE A 26 13.82 3.14 6.74
CA PHE A 26 15.10 3.39 6.09
C PHE A 26 15.09 4.69 5.28
N VAL A 27 14.07 4.92 4.45
CA VAL A 27 13.96 6.16 3.66
C VAL A 27 13.87 7.40 4.54
N VAL A 28 13.09 7.34 5.63
CA VAL A 28 12.97 8.47 6.59
C VAL A 28 14.32 8.76 7.25
N LEU A 29 15.04 7.73 7.70
CA LEU A 29 16.36 7.89 8.33
C LEU A 29 17.41 8.40 7.34
N MET A 30 17.41 7.91 6.09
CA MET A 30 18.30 8.44 5.05
C MET A 30 18.01 9.91 4.77
N THR A 31 16.74 10.28 4.66
CA THR A 31 16.33 11.67 4.42
C THR A 31 16.77 12.57 5.57
N ALA A 32 16.55 12.16 6.83
CA ALA A 32 17.00 12.89 7.99
C ALA A 32 18.55 13.00 8.05
N GLY A 33 19.27 11.94 7.70
CA GLY A 33 20.72 11.96 7.60
C GLY A 33 21.23 12.98 6.58
N LEU A 34 20.60 13.06 5.40
CA LEU A 34 20.93 14.08 4.41
C LEU A 34 20.65 15.50 4.93
N VAL A 35 19.53 15.71 5.61
CA VAL A 35 19.22 17.01 6.23
C VAL A 35 20.26 17.39 7.27
N ILE A 36 20.66 16.47 8.15
CA ILE A 36 21.69 16.71 9.17
C ILE A 36 23.05 17.05 8.52
N VAL A 37 23.40 16.39 7.41
CA VAL A 37 24.62 16.73 6.65
C VAL A 37 24.55 18.15 6.07
N ILE A 38 23.38 18.57 5.59
CA ILE A 38 23.15 19.94 5.11
C ILE A 38 23.25 20.93 6.27
N GLU A 39 22.61 20.65 7.41
CA GLU A 39 22.68 21.47 8.63
C GLU A 39 24.13 21.66 9.10
N ASN A 40 24.92 20.58 9.12
CA ASN A 40 26.34 20.62 9.48
C ASN A 40 27.17 21.48 8.52
N ARG A 41 26.78 21.58 7.24
CA ARG A 41 27.49 22.41 6.27
C ARG A 41 27.06 23.87 6.30
N ALA A 42 25.81 24.15 6.70
CA ALA A 42 25.18 25.46 6.65
C ALA A 42 25.30 26.26 7.97
N PHE A 43 25.41 25.60 9.12
CA PHE A 43 25.37 26.24 10.44
C PHE A 43 26.70 26.14 11.20
N ASP A 44 26.93 27.09 12.12
CA ASP A 44 28.00 27.00 13.12
C ASP A 44 27.74 25.84 14.08
N PHE A 45 28.79 25.30 14.72
CA PHE A 45 28.71 24.10 15.56
C PHE A 45 27.59 24.14 16.62
N THR A 46 27.38 25.29 17.25
CA THR A 46 26.30 25.47 18.25
C THR A 46 24.91 25.40 17.60
N LEU A 47 24.71 26.09 16.48
CA LEU A 47 23.43 26.08 15.75
C LEU A 47 23.14 24.72 15.12
N PHE A 48 24.18 24.05 14.61
CA PHE A 48 24.12 22.68 14.15
C PHE A 48 23.60 21.76 15.26
N LEU A 49 24.18 21.81 16.46
CA LEU A 49 23.73 20.92 17.55
C LEU A 49 22.28 21.18 17.95
N ILE A 50 21.88 22.46 18.03
CA ILE A 50 20.51 22.87 18.38
C ILE A 50 19.49 22.40 17.34
N THR A 51 19.87 22.30 16.07
CA THR A 51 18.97 21.89 14.97
C THR A 51 19.03 20.38 14.69
N ALA A 52 20.21 19.77 14.70
CA ALA A 52 20.41 18.36 14.41
C ALA A 52 19.77 17.45 15.46
N VAL A 53 19.81 17.81 16.75
CA VAL A 53 19.18 17.03 17.84
C VAL A 53 17.67 16.89 17.62
N PRO A 54 16.88 17.98 17.47
CA PRO A 54 15.46 17.87 17.18
C PRO A 54 15.20 17.22 15.81
N THR A 55 15.99 17.51 14.76
CA THR A 55 15.83 16.85 13.46
C THR A 55 15.96 15.33 13.58
N PHE A 56 16.98 14.84 14.29
CA PHE A 56 17.17 13.42 14.55
C PHE A 56 16.04 12.83 15.41
N ALA A 57 15.63 13.53 16.48
CA ALA A 57 14.55 13.07 17.35
C ALA A 57 13.22 12.92 16.58
N ILE A 58 12.88 13.90 15.73
CA ILE A 58 11.68 13.86 14.88
C ILE A 58 11.74 12.67 13.91
N ALA A 59 12.89 12.42 13.30
CA ALA A 59 13.07 11.29 12.39
C ALA A 59 12.85 9.94 13.08
N ILE A 60 13.33 9.78 14.31
CA ILE A 60 13.12 8.57 15.12
C ILE A 60 11.63 8.39 15.45
N VAL A 61 10.95 9.46 15.88
CA VAL A 61 9.52 9.41 16.19
C VAL A 61 8.71 9.00 14.96
N ILE A 62 8.96 9.62 13.80
CA ILE A 62 8.22 9.32 12.56
C ILE A 62 8.46 7.88 12.07
N SER A 63 9.69 7.37 12.23
CA SER A 63 10.05 6.02 11.80
C SER A 63 9.49 4.93 12.71
N PHE A 64 9.68 5.06 14.02
CA PHE A 64 9.49 3.96 14.96
C PHE A 64 8.25 4.06 15.83
N LEU A 65 7.71 5.27 16.06
CA LEU A 65 6.51 5.39 16.87
C LEU A 65 5.31 4.80 16.13
N LYS A 66 4.56 3.97 16.85
CA LYS A 66 3.27 3.43 16.41
C LYS A 66 2.22 3.82 17.43
N VAL A 67 1.09 4.32 16.95
CA VAL A 67 -0.04 4.75 17.79
C VAL A 67 -1.22 3.84 17.45
N HIS A 68 -1.68 3.05 18.42
CA HIS A 68 -2.75 2.05 18.24
C HIS A 68 -2.50 1.06 17.08
N GLY A 69 -1.24 0.67 16.85
CA GLY A 69 -0.86 -0.22 15.76
C GLY A 69 -0.67 0.47 14.41
N LEU A 70 -1.07 1.74 14.26
CA LEU A 70 -0.81 2.53 13.06
C LEU A 70 0.57 3.21 13.11
N PRO A 71 1.28 3.30 11.97
CA PRO A 71 2.47 4.14 11.86
C PRO A 71 2.18 5.62 12.18
N PHE A 72 3.13 6.30 12.85
CA PHE A 72 2.97 7.68 13.29
C PHE A 72 2.59 8.67 12.17
N HIS A 73 3.10 8.51 10.95
CA HIS A 73 2.79 9.42 9.84
C HIS A 73 1.29 9.43 9.48
N TYR A 74 0.61 8.28 9.55
CA TYR A 74 -0.85 8.22 9.37
C TYR A 74 -1.59 8.86 10.53
N PHE A 75 -1.14 8.61 11.76
CA PHE A 75 -1.70 9.26 12.94
C PHE A 75 -1.60 10.79 12.83
N PHE A 76 -0.42 11.30 12.50
CA PHE A 76 -0.17 12.73 12.35
C PHE A 76 -0.99 13.37 11.23
N LEU A 77 -1.12 12.68 10.09
CA LEU A 77 -1.97 13.13 8.98
C LEU A 77 -3.45 13.18 9.39
N ASN A 78 -3.95 12.16 10.10
CA ASN A 78 -5.32 12.16 10.62
C ASN A 78 -5.54 13.26 11.67
N PHE A 79 -4.55 13.51 12.53
CA PHE A 79 -4.57 14.59 13.50
C PHE A 79 -4.71 15.94 12.81
N LEU A 80 -3.87 16.21 11.80
CA LEU A 80 -3.88 17.46 11.05
C LEU A 80 -5.20 17.64 10.27
N GLN A 81 -5.73 16.57 9.68
CA GLN A 81 -7.05 16.60 9.03
C GLN A 81 -8.18 16.87 10.00
N THR A 82 -8.14 16.28 11.19
CA THR A 82 -9.17 16.46 12.22
C THR A 82 -9.16 17.88 12.74
N PHE A 83 -7.97 18.46 12.97
CA PHE A 83 -7.83 19.85 13.40
C PHE A 83 -8.42 20.86 12.40
N ARG A 84 -8.35 20.55 11.09
CA ARG A 84 -8.96 21.38 10.04
C ARG A 84 -10.47 21.19 9.89
N ARG A 85 -11.04 20.09 10.40
CA ARG A 85 -12.47 19.79 10.24
C ARG A 85 -13.30 20.47 11.33
N PRO A 86 -14.50 20.98 11.00
CA PRO A 86 -15.40 21.55 12.00
C PRO A 86 -15.82 20.47 13.00
N SER A 87 -15.74 20.79 14.30
CA SER A 87 -16.12 19.87 15.38
C SER A 87 -17.63 19.57 15.40
N ILE A 88 -18.46 20.45 14.83
CA ILE A 88 -19.91 20.28 14.80
C ILE A 88 -20.30 19.50 13.56
N ARG A 89 -20.81 18.30 13.76
CA ARG A 89 -21.42 17.48 12.72
C ARG A 89 -22.92 17.72 12.74
N VAL A 90 -23.40 18.61 11.87
CA VAL A 90 -24.84 18.80 11.69
C VAL A 90 -25.34 17.76 10.68
N TRP A 91 -26.33 16.96 11.08
CA TRP A 91 -27.06 16.13 10.13
C TRP A 91 -27.91 17.03 9.23
N ASN A 92 -27.49 17.19 7.98
CA ASN A 92 -28.25 17.92 6.97
C ASN A 92 -28.75 16.94 5.89
N LYS A 93 -30.05 16.66 5.91
CA LYS A 93 -30.71 15.80 4.91
C LYS A 93 -30.89 16.52 3.57
N ASN A 94 -30.84 17.85 3.57
CA ASN A 94 -30.98 18.69 2.38
C ASN A 94 -29.58 18.88 1.79
N LYS A 95 -29.18 18.01 0.87
CA LYS A 95 -27.95 18.20 0.11
C LYS A 95 -28.13 19.43 -0.78
N THR A 96 -27.22 20.38 -0.68
CA THR A 96 -27.18 21.54 -1.58
C THR A 96 -26.85 21.04 -3.00
N ASP A 97 -27.50 21.58 -4.04
CA ASP A 97 -27.28 21.18 -5.45
C ASP A 97 -25.80 21.20 -5.86
N ALA A 98 -25.01 22.10 -5.28
CA ALA A 98 -23.56 22.18 -5.47
C ALA A 98 -22.81 20.92 -4.98
N GLU A 99 -23.22 20.32 -3.86
CA GLU A 99 -22.62 19.09 -3.33
C GLU A 99 -23.00 17.86 -4.16
N ILE A 100 -24.22 17.85 -4.71
CA ILE A 100 -24.69 16.78 -5.60
C ILE A 100 -23.91 16.82 -6.92
N LYS A 101 -23.72 18.01 -7.51
CA LYS A 101 -22.91 18.20 -8.72
C LYS A 101 -21.44 17.86 -8.48
N ALA A 102 -20.88 18.23 -7.32
CA ALA A 102 -19.51 17.88 -6.96
C ALA A 102 -19.29 16.36 -6.82
N ARG A 103 -20.29 15.63 -6.29
CA ARG A 103 -20.25 14.15 -6.23
C ARG A 103 -20.54 13.47 -7.57
N MET A 104 -21.38 14.05 -8.42
CA MET A 104 -21.60 13.55 -9.79
C MET A 104 -20.38 13.76 -10.69
N ASN A 105 -19.62 14.84 -10.48
CA ASN A 105 -18.37 15.13 -11.20
C ASN A 105 -17.17 14.34 -10.64
N GLN A 106 -17.28 13.72 -9.46
CA GLN A 106 -16.33 12.69 -9.05
C GLN A 106 -16.58 11.47 -9.94
N LYS A 107 -15.79 11.41 -11.02
CA LYS A 107 -15.69 10.26 -11.91
C LYS A 107 -15.56 9.02 -11.04
N GLU A 108 -16.61 8.21 -11.01
CA GLU A 108 -16.59 6.93 -10.30
C GLU A 108 -15.32 6.19 -10.75
N PRO A 109 -14.53 5.62 -9.82
CA PRO A 109 -13.40 4.80 -10.22
C PRO A 109 -13.93 3.78 -11.24
N PRO A 110 -13.24 3.60 -12.38
CA PRO A 110 -13.72 2.71 -13.42
C PRO A 110 -14.08 1.38 -12.77
N PRO A 111 -15.27 0.82 -13.10
CA PRO A 111 -15.69 -0.44 -12.49
C PRO A 111 -14.53 -1.43 -12.60
N PRO A 112 -14.24 -2.19 -11.51
CA PRO A 112 -13.17 -3.17 -11.55
C PRO A 112 -13.38 -4.02 -12.80
N PRO A 113 -12.30 -4.29 -13.58
CA PRO A 113 -12.43 -5.06 -14.80
C PRO A 113 -13.20 -6.34 -14.46
N PRO A 114 -14.16 -6.76 -15.31
CA PRO A 114 -14.92 -7.96 -15.05
C PRO A 114 -13.94 -9.10 -14.74
N PRO A 115 -14.23 -9.95 -13.76
CA PRO A 115 -13.33 -11.04 -13.40
C PRO A 115 -12.98 -11.80 -14.68
N TYR A 116 -11.69 -11.98 -14.94
CA TYR A 116 -11.20 -12.67 -16.13
C TYR A 116 -11.79 -14.08 -16.15
N ARG A 117 -12.86 -14.27 -16.91
CA ARG A 117 -13.47 -15.59 -17.12
C ARG A 117 -12.59 -16.30 -18.14
N LYS A 118 -11.88 -17.34 -17.69
CA LYS A 118 -11.24 -18.26 -18.63
C LYS A 118 -12.33 -18.79 -19.58
N PRO A 119 -12.07 -18.86 -20.90
CA PRO A 119 -13.03 -19.42 -21.84
C PRO A 119 -13.41 -20.85 -21.41
N PRO A 120 -14.65 -21.29 -21.67
CA PRO A 120 -15.04 -22.67 -21.38
C PRO A 120 -14.06 -23.61 -22.08
N LEU A 121 -13.53 -24.58 -21.34
CA LEU A 121 -12.61 -25.58 -21.88
C LEU A 121 -13.35 -26.36 -22.98
N SER A 122 -12.87 -26.27 -24.22
CA SER A 122 -13.39 -27.06 -25.33
C SER A 122 -13.16 -28.55 -25.07
N GLY A 123 -14.07 -29.41 -25.51
CA GLY A 123 -13.93 -30.87 -25.38
C GLY A 123 -12.62 -31.40 -25.95
N SER A 124 -12.10 -30.78 -27.02
CA SER A 124 -10.76 -31.11 -27.57
C SER A 124 -9.66 -30.87 -26.55
N HIS A 125 -9.68 -29.71 -25.89
CA HIS A 125 -8.65 -29.30 -24.95
C HIS A 125 -8.61 -30.18 -23.69
N LEU A 126 -9.77 -30.72 -23.27
CA LEU A 126 -9.83 -31.72 -22.20
C LEU A 126 -9.26 -33.07 -22.63
N ARG A 127 -9.52 -33.48 -23.87
CA ARG A 127 -8.95 -34.71 -24.46
C ARG A 127 -7.43 -34.60 -24.55
N ASP A 128 -6.93 -33.47 -25.01
CA ASP A 128 -5.49 -33.24 -25.17
C ASP A 128 -4.79 -33.24 -23.80
N LEU A 129 -5.35 -32.56 -22.79
CA LEU A 129 -4.83 -32.63 -21.43
C LEU A 129 -4.86 -34.05 -20.85
N SER A 130 -5.93 -34.81 -21.12
CA SER A 130 -6.01 -36.22 -20.71
C SER A 130 -4.92 -37.08 -21.36
N LEU A 131 -4.63 -36.86 -22.64
CA LEU A 131 -3.59 -37.58 -23.37
C LEU A 131 -2.20 -37.21 -22.88
N VAL A 132 -1.92 -35.93 -22.63
CA VAL A 132 -0.64 -35.48 -22.04
C VAL A 132 -0.42 -36.15 -20.68
N VAL A 133 -1.43 -36.17 -19.81
CA VAL A 133 -1.33 -36.78 -18.47
C VAL A 133 -1.15 -38.30 -18.55
N ASN A 134 -1.95 -38.99 -19.37
CA ASN A 134 -1.87 -40.45 -19.52
C ASN A 134 -0.56 -40.91 -20.18
N THR A 135 0.03 -40.10 -21.07
CA THR A 135 1.29 -40.42 -21.75
C THR A 135 2.51 -39.92 -21.01
N GLY A 136 2.36 -39.36 -19.81
CA GLY A 136 3.49 -38.84 -19.02
C GLY A 136 4.22 -37.69 -19.71
N GLY A 137 3.56 -36.92 -20.57
CA GLY A 137 4.14 -35.79 -21.31
C GLY A 137 4.73 -36.14 -22.67
N VAL A 138 4.51 -37.35 -23.20
CA VAL A 138 4.97 -37.73 -24.55
C VAL A 138 4.07 -37.16 -25.65
N TYR A 139 2.77 -37.00 -25.39
CA TYR A 139 1.84 -36.39 -26.34
C TYR A 139 1.96 -34.86 -26.32
N ILE A 140 2.13 -34.25 -27.50
CA ILE A 140 2.19 -32.80 -27.70
C ILE A 140 1.06 -32.39 -28.67
N PRO A 141 0.02 -31.68 -28.22
CA PRO A 141 -1.15 -31.40 -29.04
C PRO A 141 -0.84 -30.59 -30.30
N ASP A 142 0.12 -29.66 -30.24
CA ASP A 142 0.49 -28.78 -31.36
C ASP A 142 1.23 -29.50 -32.50
N GLU A 143 1.78 -30.70 -32.26
CA GLU A 143 2.50 -31.50 -33.27
C GLU A 143 1.62 -32.52 -33.99
N ALA A 144 0.50 -32.94 -33.37
CA ALA A 144 -0.38 -33.99 -33.89
C ALA A 144 -1.41 -33.49 -34.93
N GLU A 145 -1.56 -32.17 -35.10
CA GLU A 145 -2.56 -31.54 -35.98
C GLU A 145 -1.97 -31.02 -37.31
N LYS A 146 -0.70 -31.32 -37.60
CA LYS A 146 -0.05 -31.09 -38.92
C LYS A 146 -0.12 -32.34 -39.80
#